data_AF-A0AAN6RNA6-F1
#
_entry.id   AF-A0AAN6RNA6-F1
#
_cell.length_a   1.000
_cell.length_b   1.000
_cell.length_c   1.000
_cell.angle_alpha   90.00
_cell.angle_beta   90.00
_cell.angle_gamma   90.00
#
_symmetry.space_group_name_H-M   'P 1'
#
loop_
_entity.id
_entity.type
_entity.pdbx_description
1 polymer ?
#
loop_
_entity_poly.entity_id
_entity_poly.type
_entity_poly.pdbx_seq_one_letter_code
_entity_poly.pdbx_strand_id
1 'polypeptide(L)'
;QSLQLTALPPRPAAPLGILGTRYDGNILGGALLGAGMAVSGACPGTVLAQLGVGVKSGRWAFAGAVAAGVVWSGLMKMKGGAQGAGCGAVEKKNDEGKKEEKLAKETVYHALGIPRGALLVGLEAALVLAVAAAVKLTAAPAAEARGIPPYLAGLAIAAAQLVSIALRGSLLGASTAFEELGGWAWGLRKYSNLVFSAGLVGGAWLIAQAVPALRPAAEIAVSPVRSALGGFMIVFGSRMAGGCTSGHGISGLSLMSISSFLTAAAIFGMGGLVGTVLN
;
A
#
# COMPACT_ATOMS: atom_id res chain seq x y z
N GLN A 1 23.81 20.69 -9.68
CA GLN A 1 22.53 20.56 -8.94
C GLN A 1 22.58 19.23 -8.21
N SER A 2 22.90 19.24 -6.91
CA SER A 2 22.85 18.05 -6.07
C SER A 2 21.38 17.64 -5.96
N LEU A 3 21.00 16.57 -6.65
CA LEU A 3 19.69 15.96 -6.48
C LEU A 3 19.64 15.43 -5.04
N GLN A 4 19.01 16.18 -4.14
CA GLN A 4 18.66 15.75 -2.77
C GLN A 4 17.59 14.65 -2.82
N LEU A 5 17.88 13.54 -3.50
CA LEU A 5 17.02 12.35 -3.64
C LEU A 5 16.90 11.55 -2.33
N THR A 6 17.68 11.89 -1.30
CA THR A 6 17.90 11.08 -0.09
C THR A 6 17.20 11.58 1.16
N ALA A 7 16.49 12.72 1.13
CA ALA A 7 15.82 13.28 2.31
C ALA A 7 14.30 13.07 2.28
N LEU A 8 13.85 11.84 2.02
CA LEU A 8 12.44 11.51 2.20
C LEU A 8 12.18 11.21 3.69
N PRO A 9 11.35 12.00 4.39
CA PRO A 9 11.10 11.80 5.80
C PRO A 9 10.40 10.45 6.05
N PRO A 10 10.75 9.73 7.13
CA PRO A 10 10.06 8.50 7.51
C PRO A 10 8.55 8.77 7.72
N ARG A 11 7.72 7.77 7.39
CA ARG A 11 6.26 7.94 7.48
C ARG A 11 5.81 8.10 8.94
N PRO A 12 5.04 9.16 9.25
CA PRO A 12 4.56 9.41 10.61
C PRO A 12 3.54 8.34 11.04
N ALA A 13 3.45 8.11 12.34
CA ALA A 13 2.38 7.31 12.94
C ALA A 13 0.99 7.89 12.61
N ALA A 14 -0.01 7.02 12.49
CA ALA A 14 -1.41 7.35 12.27
C ALA A 14 -2.23 7.09 13.55
N PRO A 15 -2.24 8.01 14.53
CA PRO A 15 -3.03 7.84 15.75
C PRO A 15 -4.51 8.08 15.47
N LEU A 16 -5.37 7.12 15.82
CA LEU A 16 -6.83 7.30 15.83
C LEU A 16 -7.38 7.67 17.21
N GLY A 17 -6.60 7.44 18.29
CA GLY A 17 -7.01 7.67 19.67
C GLY A 17 -8.02 6.66 20.20
N ILE A 18 -8.15 5.48 19.58
CA ILE A 18 -9.17 4.47 19.90
C ILE A 18 -8.63 3.42 20.90
N LEU A 19 -7.37 3.00 20.76
CA LEU A 19 -6.73 2.00 21.64
C LEU A 19 -5.71 2.64 22.60
N GLY A 20 -5.61 3.97 22.62
CA GLY A 20 -4.71 4.71 23.51
C GLY A 20 -3.24 4.66 23.11
N THR A 21 -2.88 4.10 21.94
CA THR A 21 -1.50 4.07 21.45
C THR A 21 -1.31 5.00 20.25
N ARG A 22 -0.07 5.43 19.99
CA ARG A 22 0.24 6.30 18.85
C ARG A 22 0.12 5.60 17.49
N TYR A 23 0.07 4.27 17.46
CA TYR A 23 0.05 3.44 16.24
C TYR A 23 -1.31 2.78 15.98
N ASP A 24 -2.36 3.19 16.69
CA ASP A 24 -3.68 2.57 16.61
C ASP A 24 -4.21 2.47 15.17
N GLY A 25 -4.07 3.54 14.38
CA GLY A 25 -4.52 3.55 12.99
C GLY A 25 -3.65 2.71 12.07
N ASN A 26 -2.35 2.60 12.35
CA ASN A 26 -1.45 1.69 11.63
C ASN A 26 -1.85 0.23 11.84
N ILE A 27 -2.17 -0.14 13.08
CA ILE A 27 -2.55 -1.52 13.43
C ILE A 27 -3.97 -1.82 12.95
N LEU A 28 -4.96 -1.00 13.31
CA LEU A 28 -6.37 -1.23 12.94
C LEU A 28 -6.58 -1.07 11.44
N GLY A 29 -6.03 -0.02 10.84
CA GLY A 29 -6.11 0.22 9.40
C GLY A 29 -5.33 -0.83 8.61
N GLY A 30 -4.15 -1.24 9.10
CA GLY A 30 -3.37 -2.33 8.52
C GLY A 30 -4.09 -3.66 8.58
N ALA A 31 -4.68 -4.01 9.73
CA ALA A 31 -5.46 -5.23 9.90
C ALA A 31 -6.70 -5.24 8.98
N LEU A 32 -7.44 -4.12 8.90
CA LEU A 32 -8.60 -3.99 8.02
C LEU A 32 -8.21 -4.11 6.54
N LEU A 33 -7.10 -3.49 6.14
CA LEU A 33 -6.53 -3.62 4.81
C LEU A 33 -6.16 -5.09 4.51
N GLY A 34 -5.49 -5.77 5.43
CA GLY A 34 -5.11 -7.19 5.33
C GLY A 34 -6.32 -8.11 5.19
N ALA A 35 -7.34 -7.93 6.04
CA ALA A 35 -8.60 -8.65 5.96
C ALA A 35 -9.28 -8.41 4.59
N GLY A 36 -9.33 -7.15 4.13
CA GLY A 36 -9.88 -6.82 2.82
C GLY A 36 -9.13 -7.48 1.66
N MET A 37 -7.81 -7.65 1.77
CA MET A 37 -7.00 -8.38 0.79
C MET A 37 -7.37 -9.86 0.73
N ALA A 38 -7.55 -10.51 1.89
CA ALA A 38 -7.98 -11.91 1.95
C ALA A 38 -9.42 -12.12 1.47
N VAL A 39 -10.30 -11.14 1.72
CA VAL A 39 -11.71 -11.19 1.31
C VAL A 39 -11.85 -11.00 -0.20
N SER A 40 -11.21 -9.99 -0.78
CA SER A 40 -11.35 -9.66 -2.21
C SER A 40 -10.38 -10.40 -3.13
N GLY A 41 -9.29 -10.96 -2.61
CA GLY A 41 -8.19 -11.50 -3.42
C GLY A 41 -7.43 -10.42 -4.19
N ALA A 42 -7.51 -9.16 -3.77
CA ALA A 42 -6.88 -8.02 -4.41
C ALA A 42 -6.17 -7.12 -3.39
N CYS A 43 -5.35 -6.20 -3.87
CA CYS A 43 -4.74 -5.13 -3.08
C CYS A 43 -4.92 -3.80 -3.85
N PRO A 44 -4.65 -2.62 -3.25
CA PRO A 44 -4.92 -1.33 -3.90
C PRO A 44 -4.34 -1.21 -5.31
N GLY A 45 -3.11 -1.72 -5.53
CA GLY A 45 -2.48 -1.71 -6.84
C GLY A 45 -3.06 -2.75 -7.80
N THR A 46 -3.34 -3.96 -7.33
CA THR A 46 -3.88 -5.01 -8.21
C THR A 46 -5.34 -4.79 -8.58
N VAL A 47 -6.13 -4.04 -7.79
CA VAL A 47 -7.47 -3.60 -8.20
C VAL A 47 -7.41 -2.79 -9.51
N LEU A 48 -6.44 -1.87 -9.62
CA LEU A 48 -6.23 -1.08 -10.85
C LEU A 48 -5.73 -1.96 -12.01
N ALA A 49 -4.82 -2.89 -11.75
CA ALA A 49 -4.34 -3.81 -12.77
C ALA A 49 -5.47 -4.74 -13.26
N GLN A 50 -6.27 -5.30 -12.35
CA GLN A 50 -7.43 -6.15 -12.66
C GLN A 50 -8.49 -5.39 -13.47
N LEU A 51 -8.68 -4.10 -13.18
CA LEU A 51 -9.54 -3.22 -13.97
C LEU A 51 -9.03 -3.07 -15.40
N GLY A 52 -7.71 -2.84 -15.57
CA GLY A 52 -7.08 -2.73 -16.90
C GLY A 52 -7.15 -4.02 -17.72
N VAL A 53 -7.03 -5.16 -17.06
CA VAL A 53 -7.15 -6.48 -17.72
C VAL A 53 -8.61 -6.88 -18.00
N GLY A 54 -9.59 -6.25 -17.34
CA GLY A 54 -11.01 -6.48 -17.57
C GLY A 54 -11.64 -7.62 -16.75
N VAL A 55 -11.04 -7.99 -15.62
CA VAL A 55 -11.54 -9.06 -14.75
C VAL A 55 -12.85 -8.63 -14.07
N LYS A 56 -13.87 -9.52 -14.03
CA LYS A 56 -15.18 -9.23 -13.39
C LYS A 56 -15.05 -8.87 -11.91
N SER A 57 -14.29 -9.65 -11.14
CA SER A 57 -14.06 -9.39 -9.71
C SER A 57 -13.35 -8.06 -9.46
N GLY A 58 -12.42 -7.68 -10.35
CA GLY A 58 -11.72 -6.39 -10.31
C GLY A 58 -12.66 -5.18 -10.43
N ARG A 59 -13.72 -5.28 -11.25
CA ARG A 59 -14.72 -4.21 -11.38
C ARG A 59 -15.50 -3.98 -10.10
N TRP A 60 -15.92 -5.07 -9.43
CA TRP A 60 -16.63 -4.98 -8.15
C TRP A 60 -15.73 -4.48 -7.02
N ALA A 61 -14.48 -4.97 -6.96
CA ALA A 61 -13.49 -4.48 -6.01
C ALA A 61 -13.17 -2.98 -6.23
N PHE A 62 -13.08 -2.54 -7.49
CA PHE A 62 -12.92 -1.13 -7.83
C PHE A 62 -14.11 -0.28 -7.37
N ALA A 63 -15.34 -0.75 -7.59
CA ALA A 63 -16.53 -0.04 -7.13
C ALA A 63 -16.54 0.14 -5.60
N GLY A 64 -16.24 -0.93 -4.85
CA GLY A 64 -16.11 -0.85 -3.39
C GLY A 64 -14.97 0.07 -2.94
N ALA A 65 -13.84 0.03 -3.62
CA ALA A 65 -12.67 0.89 -3.38
C ALA A 65 -13.00 2.37 -3.59
N VAL A 66 -13.72 2.72 -4.66
CA VAL A 66 -14.20 4.08 -4.92
C VAL A 66 -15.22 4.52 -3.87
N ALA A 67 -16.16 3.65 -3.49
CA ALA A 67 -17.13 3.94 -2.44
C ALA A 67 -16.44 4.27 -1.10
N ALA A 68 -15.43 3.49 -0.71
CA ALA A 68 -14.60 3.80 0.45
C ALA A 68 -13.87 5.14 0.32
N GLY A 69 -13.36 5.47 -0.87
CA GLY A 69 -12.76 6.77 -1.17
C GLY A 69 -13.75 7.94 -0.99
N VAL A 70 -14.99 7.80 -1.47
CA VAL A 70 -16.06 8.80 -1.31
C VAL A 70 -16.40 8.99 0.16
N VAL A 71 -16.58 7.89 0.91
CA VAL A 71 -16.90 7.92 2.34
C VAL A 71 -15.78 8.57 3.13
N TRP A 72 -14.52 8.19 2.86
CA TRP A 72 -13.36 8.74 3.54
C TRP A 72 -13.18 10.24 3.25
N SER A 73 -13.25 10.64 1.98
CA SER A 73 -13.16 12.05 1.57
C SER A 73 -14.28 12.90 2.17
N GLY A 74 -15.50 12.37 2.29
CA GLY A 74 -16.62 13.03 2.94
C GLY A 74 -16.43 13.20 4.45
N LEU A 75 -15.96 12.15 5.14
CA LEU A 75 -15.64 12.20 6.57
C LEU A 75 -14.57 13.24 6.88
N MET A 76 -13.52 13.31 6.05
CA MET A 76 -12.45 14.30 6.21
C MET A 76 -12.93 15.73 5.96
N LYS A 77 -13.79 15.93 4.95
CA LYS A 77 -14.42 17.24 4.66
C LYS A 77 -15.29 17.71 5.83
N MET A 78 -16.12 16.82 6.40
CA MET A 78 -16.97 17.13 7.56
C MET A 78 -16.17 17.46 8.82
N LYS A 79 -15.01 16.82 9.03
CA LYS A 79 -14.11 17.11 10.16
C LYS A 79 -13.20 18.33 9.93
N GLY A 80 -13.36 19.09 8.84
CA GLY A 80 -12.53 20.26 8.53
C GLY A 80 -11.06 19.91 8.21
N GLY A 81 -10.76 18.64 7.92
CA GLY A 81 -9.40 18.17 7.67
C GLY A 81 -8.92 18.49 6.25
N ALA A 82 -7.73 19.06 6.13
CA ALA A 82 -7.09 19.34 4.83
C ALA A 82 -6.97 18.05 3.99
N GLN A 83 -7.67 18.02 2.85
CA GLN A 83 -7.68 16.89 1.93
C GLN A 83 -6.30 16.68 1.30
N GLY A 84 -5.75 15.48 1.46
CA GLY A 84 -4.42 15.10 0.99
C GLY A 84 -3.48 14.61 2.09
N ALA A 85 -3.87 14.72 3.36
CA ALA A 85 -3.23 13.97 4.41
C ALA A 85 -3.95 12.62 4.57
N GLY A 86 -3.22 11.51 4.44
CA GLY A 86 -3.58 10.31 5.21
C GLY A 86 -3.74 10.68 6.69
N CYS A 87 -4.16 9.74 7.55
CA CYS A 87 -4.29 9.95 9.00
C CYS A 87 -3.01 10.41 9.78
N GLY A 88 -2.04 11.10 9.15
CA GLY A 88 -0.85 11.70 9.74
C GLY A 88 -0.73 13.23 9.61
N ALA A 89 -1.82 13.99 9.42
CA ALA A 89 -1.78 15.45 9.65
C ALA A 89 -2.11 15.79 11.10
N VAL A 90 -1.16 15.53 12.00
CA VAL A 90 -1.05 16.32 13.22
C VAL A 90 -0.47 17.68 12.83
N GLU A 91 -1.26 18.73 13.05
CA GLU A 91 -0.97 20.17 13.04
C GLU A 91 0.25 20.68 12.23
N LYS A 92 -0.04 21.48 11.20
CA LYS A 92 0.83 22.61 10.83
C LYS A 92 0.73 23.66 11.94
N LYS A 93 1.56 23.54 12.98
CA LYS A 93 2.04 24.70 13.73
C LYS A 93 3.53 24.88 13.44
N ASN A 94 3.88 26.11 13.09
CA ASN A 94 5.23 26.59 12.83
C ASN A 94 6.13 26.20 14.00
N ASP A 95 7.08 25.31 13.77
CA ASP A 95 8.28 25.13 14.59
C ASP A 95 9.22 24.18 13.82
N GLU A 96 9.88 24.76 12.81
CA GLU A 96 10.77 24.08 11.87
C GLU A 96 12.02 23.47 12.56
N GLY A 97 12.33 23.85 13.80
CA GLY A 97 13.50 23.38 14.54
C GLY A 97 13.32 22.13 15.42
N LYS A 98 12.09 21.69 15.73
CA LYS A 98 11.83 20.56 16.67
C LYS A 98 11.28 19.30 15.99
N LYS A 99 11.03 19.35 14.67
CA LYS A 99 10.35 18.28 13.92
C LYS A 99 11.28 17.13 13.51
N GLU A 100 12.54 17.42 13.22
CA GLU A 100 13.53 16.41 12.79
C GLU A 100 13.92 15.46 13.94
N GLU A 101 14.00 15.96 15.18
CA GLU A 101 14.41 15.19 16.35
C GLU A 101 13.34 14.21 16.86
N LYS A 102 12.05 14.56 16.69
CA LYS A 102 10.91 13.69 17.04
C LYS A 102 10.68 12.59 15.99
N LEU A 103 10.98 12.88 14.73
CA LEU A 103 10.90 11.94 13.60
C LEU A 103 12.09 10.97 13.55
N ALA A 104 13.27 11.41 14.03
CA ALA A 104 14.46 10.58 14.18
C ALA A 104 14.28 9.45 15.22
N LYS A 105 13.47 9.67 16.26
CA LYS A 105 13.15 8.68 17.31
C LYS A 105 12.19 7.55 16.87
N GLU A 106 11.64 7.60 15.65
CA GLU A 106 10.70 6.58 15.13
C GLU A 106 11.31 5.59 14.12
N THR A 107 12.64 5.65 13.93
CA THR A 107 13.36 4.70 13.07
C THR A 107 14.02 3.61 13.92
N VAL A 108 13.99 2.36 13.43
CA VAL A 108 14.52 1.19 14.17
C VAL A 108 16.00 1.37 14.53
N TYR A 109 16.76 2.11 13.71
CA TYR A 109 18.15 2.47 13.96
C TYR A 109 18.37 3.19 15.29
N HIS A 110 17.50 4.13 15.65
CA HIS A 110 17.64 4.92 16.87
C HIS A 110 17.06 4.20 18.12
N ALA A 111 16.16 3.24 17.91
CA ALA A 111 15.58 2.43 18.99
C ALA A 111 16.49 1.26 19.42
N LEU A 112 17.24 0.67 18.48
CA LEU A 112 18.13 -0.48 18.74
C LEU A 112 19.63 -0.12 18.81
N GLY A 113 20.05 1.08 18.41
CA GLY A 113 21.45 1.50 18.45
C GLY A 113 22.37 0.77 17.45
N ILE A 114 21.80 0.11 16.44
CA ILE A 114 22.52 -0.71 15.45
C ILE A 114 22.85 0.14 14.21
N PRO A 115 24.07 0.03 13.63
CA PRO A 115 24.45 0.77 12.44
C PRO A 115 23.59 0.44 11.22
N ARG A 116 23.41 1.43 10.33
CA ARG A 116 22.39 1.34 9.28
C ARG A 116 22.53 0.15 8.34
N GLY A 117 23.78 -0.17 7.98
CA GLY A 117 24.11 -1.29 7.12
C GLY A 117 23.83 -2.65 7.76
N ALA A 118 24.12 -2.82 9.06
CA ALA A 118 23.93 -4.11 9.74
C ALA A 118 22.44 -4.48 9.84
N LEU A 119 21.58 -3.50 10.12
CA LEU A 119 20.13 -3.75 10.17
C LEU A 119 19.56 -4.01 8.77
N LEU A 120 20.14 -3.41 7.72
CA LEU A 120 19.69 -3.61 6.34
C LEU A 120 20.06 -5.01 5.85
N VAL A 121 21.29 -5.44 6.12
CA VAL A 121 21.75 -6.83 5.89
C VAL A 121 20.90 -7.82 6.71
N GLY A 122 20.59 -7.49 7.97
CA GLY A 122 19.72 -8.31 8.80
C GLY A 122 18.30 -8.45 8.26
N LEU A 123 17.70 -7.36 7.77
CA LEU A 123 16.40 -7.37 7.13
C LEU A 123 16.42 -8.17 5.82
N GLU A 124 17.43 -7.98 4.98
CA GLU A 124 17.61 -8.76 3.74
C GLU A 124 17.73 -10.25 4.04
N ALA A 125 18.57 -10.63 5.01
CA ALA A 125 18.71 -12.02 5.44
C ALA A 125 17.38 -12.59 5.94
N ALA A 126 16.63 -11.84 6.75
CA ALA A 126 15.32 -12.27 7.24
C ALA A 126 14.30 -12.47 6.10
N LEU A 127 14.27 -11.56 5.11
CA LEU A 127 13.40 -11.67 3.94
C LEU A 127 13.78 -12.86 3.05
N VAL A 128 15.07 -13.08 2.80
CA VAL A 128 15.56 -14.25 2.05
C VAL A 128 15.18 -15.56 2.75
N LEU A 129 15.36 -15.63 4.07
CA LEU A 129 14.95 -16.79 4.87
C LEU A 129 13.43 -16.99 4.82
N ALA A 130 12.64 -15.93 4.92
CA ALA A 130 11.18 -16.01 4.82
C ALA A 130 10.73 -16.52 3.45
N VAL A 131 11.35 -16.06 2.35
CA VAL A 131 11.06 -16.55 1.00
C VAL A 131 11.48 -18.01 0.84
N ALA A 132 12.68 -18.39 1.30
CA ALA A 132 13.15 -19.76 1.26
C ALA A 132 12.25 -20.71 2.06
N ALA A 133 11.80 -20.28 3.25
CA ALA A 133 10.85 -21.00 4.07
C ALA A 133 9.49 -21.12 3.38
N ALA A 134 8.97 -20.03 2.80
CA ALA A 134 7.71 -20.05 2.06
C ALA A 134 7.77 -21.03 0.88
N VAL A 135 8.82 -21.00 0.06
CA VAL A 135 9.01 -21.93 -1.07
C VAL A 135 9.04 -23.39 -0.60
N LYS A 136 9.76 -23.68 0.49
CA LYS A 136 9.85 -25.05 1.03
C LYS A 136 8.56 -25.53 1.71
N LEU A 137 7.86 -24.66 2.44
CA LEU A 137 6.71 -25.02 3.27
C LEU A 137 5.39 -25.03 2.48
N THR A 138 5.25 -24.18 1.47
CA THR A 138 3.99 -24.04 0.72
C THR A 138 3.94 -24.83 -0.57
N ALA A 139 5.03 -25.53 -0.93
CA ALA A 139 5.16 -26.28 -2.19
C ALA A 139 4.51 -25.54 -3.36
N ALA A 140 4.64 -24.21 -3.43
CA ALA A 140 3.72 -23.39 -4.21
C ALA A 140 4.04 -23.49 -5.71
N PRO A 141 3.24 -24.20 -6.53
CA PRO A 141 3.42 -24.18 -7.98
C PRO A 141 2.97 -22.85 -8.61
N ALA A 142 2.47 -21.89 -7.82
CA ALA A 142 1.76 -20.71 -8.32
C ALA A 142 2.65 -19.64 -8.97
N ALA A 143 3.92 -19.52 -8.58
CA ALA A 143 4.86 -18.57 -9.19
C ALA A 143 5.55 -19.15 -10.45
N GLU A 144 5.73 -20.47 -10.48
CA GLU A 144 6.37 -21.16 -11.60
C GLU A 144 5.42 -21.31 -12.81
N ALA A 145 4.11 -21.26 -12.58
CA ALA A 145 3.07 -21.44 -13.60
C ALA A 145 2.95 -20.32 -14.67
N ARG A 146 3.70 -19.20 -14.58
CA ARG A 146 3.61 -18.07 -15.55
C ARG A 146 4.95 -17.57 -16.11
N GLY A 147 6.06 -18.24 -15.80
CA GLY A 147 7.35 -17.98 -16.45
C GLY A 147 8.09 -16.69 -16.07
N ILE A 148 7.59 -15.88 -15.13
CA ILE A 148 8.32 -14.72 -14.60
C ILE A 148 8.91 -15.10 -13.24
N PRO A 149 10.23 -15.25 -13.11
CA PRO A 149 10.84 -15.55 -11.83
C PRO A 149 10.64 -14.39 -10.84
N PRO A 150 10.40 -14.68 -9.54
CA PRO A 150 10.10 -13.66 -8.52
C PRO A 150 11.15 -12.54 -8.41
N TYR A 151 12.43 -12.85 -8.63
CA TYR A 151 13.50 -11.86 -8.58
C TYR A 151 13.40 -10.82 -9.71
N LEU A 152 12.99 -11.22 -10.93
CA LEU A 152 12.78 -10.28 -12.03
C LEU A 152 11.58 -9.37 -11.76
N ALA A 153 10.50 -9.91 -11.18
CA ALA A 153 9.35 -9.11 -10.77
C ALA A 153 9.75 -8.08 -9.69
N GLY A 154 10.55 -8.48 -8.71
CA GLY A 154 11.09 -7.58 -7.68
C GLY A 154 11.97 -6.46 -8.26
N LEU A 155 12.90 -6.80 -9.16
CA LEU A 155 13.74 -5.83 -9.87
C LEU A 155 12.91 -4.86 -10.71
N ALA A 156 11.87 -5.35 -11.39
CA ALA A 156 10.97 -4.50 -12.16
C ALA A 156 10.20 -3.51 -11.28
N ILE A 157 9.75 -3.93 -10.09
CA ILE A 157 9.12 -3.04 -9.10
C ILE A 157 10.12 -1.97 -8.61
N ALA A 158 11.36 -2.36 -8.32
CA ALA A 158 12.41 -1.42 -7.90
C ALA A 158 12.73 -0.40 -9.01
N ALA A 159 12.84 -0.83 -10.26
CA ALA A 159 13.01 0.04 -11.42
C ALA A 159 11.81 1.00 -11.58
N ALA A 160 10.58 0.50 -11.44
CA ALA A 160 9.37 1.33 -11.50
C ALA A 160 9.34 2.39 -10.39
N GLN A 161 9.79 2.04 -9.17
CA GLN A 161 9.94 2.98 -8.07
C GLN A 161 10.98 4.07 -8.40
N LEU A 162 12.14 3.68 -8.94
CA LEU A 162 13.19 4.62 -9.33
C LEU A 162 12.70 5.60 -10.41
N VAL A 163 12.02 5.08 -11.43
CA VAL A 163 11.41 5.90 -12.49
C VAL A 163 10.34 6.84 -11.92
N SER A 164 9.50 6.36 -10.99
CA SER A 164 8.50 7.20 -10.32
C SER A 164 9.14 8.34 -9.53
N ILE A 165 10.23 8.08 -8.82
CA ILE A 165 10.97 9.10 -8.07
C ILE A 165 11.63 10.09 -9.04
N ALA A 166 12.26 9.61 -10.12
CA ALA A 166 12.91 10.46 -11.11
C ALA A 166 11.92 11.38 -11.85
N LEU A 167 10.74 10.87 -12.20
CA LEU A 167 9.74 11.63 -12.97
C LEU A 167 8.79 12.47 -12.11
N ARG A 168 8.39 11.96 -10.93
CA ARG A 168 7.35 12.59 -10.10
C ARG A 168 7.89 13.18 -8.80
N GLY A 169 9.11 12.83 -8.39
CA GLY A 169 9.64 13.22 -7.07
C GLY A 169 8.88 12.62 -5.90
N SER A 170 7.99 11.65 -6.14
CA SER A 170 7.11 11.07 -5.12
C SER A 170 7.14 9.54 -5.16
N LEU A 171 7.04 8.93 -3.97
CA LEU A 171 6.95 7.49 -3.78
C LEU A 171 5.63 6.92 -4.34
N LEU A 172 5.64 5.64 -4.78
CA LEU A 172 4.47 4.96 -5.32
C LEU A 172 3.34 4.80 -4.28
N GLY A 173 2.17 5.37 -4.58
CA GLY A 173 0.95 5.21 -3.77
C GLY A 173 -0.27 5.01 -4.66
N ALA A 174 -0.85 3.81 -4.67
CA ALA A 174 -2.07 3.53 -5.42
C ALA A 174 -3.34 3.92 -4.66
N SER A 175 -3.31 3.89 -3.31
CA SER A 175 -4.49 4.16 -2.48
C SER A 175 -4.97 5.62 -2.48
N THR A 176 -4.08 6.56 -2.79
CA THR A 176 -4.40 8.00 -2.88
C THR A 176 -5.28 8.32 -4.09
N ALA A 177 -5.18 7.56 -5.17
CA ALA A 177 -6.04 7.77 -6.34
C ALA A 177 -7.52 7.52 -6.04
N PHE A 178 -7.85 6.54 -5.19
CA PHE A 178 -9.23 6.27 -4.78
C PHE A 178 -9.80 7.40 -3.90
N GLU A 179 -8.98 8.03 -3.06
CA GLU A 179 -9.37 9.20 -2.29
C GLU A 179 -9.62 10.41 -3.20
N GLU A 180 -8.71 10.68 -4.16
CA GLU A 180 -8.87 11.78 -5.12
C GLU A 180 -10.12 11.58 -5.97
N LEU A 181 -10.36 10.36 -6.47
CA LEU A 181 -11.61 9.99 -7.17
C LEU A 181 -12.84 10.22 -6.28
N GLY A 182 -12.79 9.82 -5.01
CA GLY A 182 -13.86 10.07 -4.06
C GLY A 182 -14.06 11.56 -3.74
N GLY A 183 -12.98 12.33 -3.75
CA GLY A 183 -12.99 13.79 -3.55
C GLY A 183 -13.75 14.52 -4.65
N TRP A 184 -13.75 13.99 -5.89
CA TRP A 184 -14.50 14.59 -6.99
C TRP A 184 -16.00 14.64 -6.70
N ALA A 185 -16.54 13.63 -6.01
CA ALA A 185 -17.94 13.61 -5.56
C ALA A 185 -18.25 14.73 -4.56
N TRP A 186 -17.24 15.26 -3.87
CA TRP A 186 -17.34 16.33 -2.88
C TRP A 186 -16.87 17.70 -3.38
N GLY A 187 -16.66 17.85 -4.69
CA GLY A 187 -16.23 19.10 -5.34
C GLY A 187 -14.71 19.36 -5.30
N LEU A 188 -13.93 18.39 -4.87
CA LEU A 188 -12.47 18.48 -4.81
C LEU A 188 -11.83 17.88 -6.04
N ARG A 189 -11.02 18.67 -6.75
CA ARG A 189 -10.40 18.25 -8.01
C ARG A 189 -8.88 18.21 -7.89
N LYS A 190 -8.36 17.04 -7.53
CA LYS A 190 -6.93 16.69 -7.64
C LYS A 190 -6.77 15.60 -8.70
N TYR A 191 -5.67 15.66 -9.44
CA TYR A 191 -5.43 14.81 -10.61
C TYR A 191 -4.11 14.04 -10.57
N SER A 192 -3.19 14.39 -9.67
CA SER A 192 -1.81 13.90 -9.70
C SER A 192 -1.74 12.37 -9.54
N ASN A 193 -2.49 11.81 -8.59
CA ASN A 193 -2.49 10.36 -8.37
C ASN A 193 -3.38 9.64 -9.38
N LEU A 194 -4.40 10.31 -9.94
CA LEU A 194 -5.23 9.73 -11.00
C LEU A 194 -4.46 9.50 -12.30
N VAL A 195 -3.62 10.45 -12.73
CA VAL A 195 -2.82 10.28 -13.95
C VAL A 195 -1.91 9.06 -13.81
N PHE A 196 -1.32 8.88 -12.63
CA PHE A 196 -0.52 7.70 -12.34
C PHE A 196 -1.34 6.40 -12.37
N SER A 197 -2.50 6.38 -11.72
CA SER A 197 -3.37 5.22 -11.70
C SER A 197 -3.93 4.87 -13.07
N ALA A 198 -4.23 5.88 -13.90
CA ALA A 198 -4.60 5.67 -15.30
C ALA A 198 -3.45 5.03 -16.10
N GLY A 199 -2.21 5.45 -15.85
CA GLY A 199 -1.02 4.79 -16.41
C GLY A 199 -0.86 3.33 -15.97
N LEU A 200 -1.16 3.00 -14.70
CA LEU A 200 -1.16 1.62 -14.22
C LEU A 200 -2.23 0.75 -14.91
N VAL A 201 -3.45 1.27 -15.03
CA VAL A 201 -4.56 0.59 -15.74
C VAL A 201 -4.20 0.39 -17.21
N GLY A 202 -3.74 1.44 -17.88
CA GLY A 202 -3.34 1.41 -19.28
C GLY A 202 -2.15 0.48 -19.53
N GLY A 203 -1.14 0.48 -18.65
CA GLY A 203 0.00 -0.43 -18.74
C GLY A 203 -0.41 -1.89 -18.55
N ALA A 204 -1.30 -2.18 -17.59
CA ALA A 204 -1.84 -3.53 -17.40
C ALA A 204 -2.65 -3.99 -18.63
N TRP A 205 -3.44 -3.10 -19.22
CA TRP A 205 -4.17 -3.37 -20.45
C TRP A 205 -3.20 -3.64 -21.62
N LEU A 206 -2.20 -2.78 -21.85
CA LEU A 206 -1.21 -2.94 -22.92
C LEU A 206 -0.47 -4.28 -22.80
N ILE A 207 0.00 -4.64 -21.61
CA ILE A 207 0.69 -5.92 -21.37
C ILE A 207 -0.26 -7.10 -21.62
N ALA A 208 -1.53 -7.01 -21.19
CA ALA A 208 -2.52 -8.05 -21.41
C ALA A 208 -2.88 -8.24 -22.89
N GLN A 209 -2.72 -7.21 -23.72
CA GLN A 209 -2.88 -7.28 -25.17
C GLN A 209 -1.61 -7.80 -25.85
N ALA A 210 -0.43 -7.34 -25.42
CA ALA A 210 0.85 -7.71 -26.02
C ALA A 210 1.28 -9.15 -25.70
N VAL A 211 0.94 -9.65 -24.51
CA VAL A 211 1.31 -10.99 -24.05
C VAL A 211 0.05 -11.72 -23.53
N PRO A 212 -0.76 -12.33 -24.42
CA PRO A 212 -1.99 -13.02 -24.04
C PRO A 212 -1.77 -14.17 -23.03
N ALA A 213 -0.57 -14.74 -22.97
CA ALA A 213 -0.17 -15.77 -22.00
C ALA A 213 -0.17 -15.26 -20.53
N LEU A 214 -0.05 -13.93 -20.33
CA LEU A 214 -0.10 -13.31 -19.01
C LEU A 214 -1.53 -12.94 -18.58
N ARG A 215 -2.55 -13.18 -19.41
CA ARG A 215 -3.94 -12.98 -19.00
C ARG A 215 -4.30 -13.94 -17.85
N PRO A 216 -5.09 -13.50 -16.86
CA PRO A 216 -5.53 -14.36 -15.77
C PRO A 216 -6.27 -15.59 -16.31
N ALA A 217 -5.62 -16.76 -16.21
CA ALA A 217 -6.15 -18.06 -16.64
C ALA A 217 -7.35 -18.55 -15.80
N ALA A 218 -7.59 -17.93 -14.63
CA ALA A 218 -8.74 -18.21 -13.78
C ALA A 218 -9.31 -16.88 -13.29
N GLU A 219 -10.58 -16.60 -13.60
CA GLU A 219 -11.37 -15.67 -12.79
C GLU A 219 -11.44 -16.31 -11.40
N ILE A 220 -10.76 -15.73 -10.40
CA ILE A 220 -11.05 -16.12 -9.01
C ILE A 220 -12.51 -15.76 -8.81
N ALA A 221 -13.38 -16.79 -8.79
CA ALA A 221 -14.82 -16.67 -8.68
C ALA A 221 -15.21 -16.23 -7.26
N VAL A 222 -14.77 -15.03 -6.89
CA VAL A 222 -15.19 -14.37 -5.66
C VAL A 222 -16.54 -13.75 -5.92
N SER A 223 -17.50 -13.97 -5.02
CA SER A 223 -18.81 -13.33 -5.08
C SER A 223 -18.67 -11.82 -5.28
N PRO A 224 -19.44 -11.18 -6.19
CA PRO A 224 -19.40 -9.73 -6.41
C PRO A 224 -19.48 -8.91 -5.13
N VAL A 225 -20.32 -9.34 -4.19
CA VAL A 225 -20.49 -8.70 -2.88
C VAL A 225 -19.20 -8.79 -2.06
N ARG A 226 -18.56 -9.95 -2.05
CA ARG A 226 -17.29 -10.18 -1.34
C ARG A 226 -16.15 -9.37 -1.96
N SER A 227 -16.07 -9.28 -3.28
CA SER A 227 -15.10 -8.41 -3.98
C SER A 227 -15.34 -6.93 -3.66
N ALA A 228 -16.58 -6.46 -3.68
CA ALA A 228 -16.92 -5.08 -3.36
C ALA A 228 -16.63 -4.73 -1.89
N LEU A 229 -17.04 -5.58 -0.94
CA LEU A 229 -16.76 -5.39 0.48
C LEU A 229 -15.26 -5.41 0.76
N GLY A 230 -14.51 -6.36 0.18
CA GLY A 230 -13.06 -6.40 0.35
C GLY A 230 -12.37 -5.19 -0.28
N GLY A 231 -12.83 -4.71 -1.45
CA GLY A 231 -12.36 -3.47 -2.07
C GLY A 231 -12.59 -2.23 -1.20
N PHE A 232 -13.76 -2.15 -0.55
CA PHE A 232 -14.07 -1.11 0.43
C PHE A 232 -13.11 -1.16 1.63
N MET A 233 -12.95 -2.34 2.24
CA MET A 233 -12.06 -2.55 3.39
C MET A 233 -10.61 -2.20 3.07
N ILE A 234 -10.13 -2.57 1.87
CA ILE A 234 -8.77 -2.27 1.40
C ILE A 234 -8.53 -0.75 1.37
N VAL A 235 -9.39 0.01 0.69
CA VAL A 235 -9.16 1.46 0.58
C VAL A 235 -9.37 2.12 1.92
N PHE A 236 -10.47 1.83 2.62
CA PHE A 236 -10.75 2.43 3.92
C PHE A 236 -9.64 2.15 4.94
N GLY A 237 -9.19 0.89 5.05
CA GLY A 237 -8.08 0.48 5.90
C GLY A 237 -6.77 1.15 5.52
N SER A 238 -6.45 1.24 4.21
CA SER A 238 -5.24 1.93 3.76
C SER A 238 -5.24 3.43 4.06
N ARG A 239 -6.42 4.07 4.09
CA ARG A 239 -6.56 5.48 4.46
C ARG A 239 -6.40 5.69 5.96
N MET A 240 -7.01 4.79 6.73
CA MET A 240 -6.88 4.73 8.18
C MET A 240 -5.42 4.50 8.63
N ALA A 241 -4.69 3.62 7.94
CA ALA A 241 -3.28 3.35 8.21
C ALA A 241 -2.31 4.47 7.74
N GLY A 242 -2.81 5.45 6.98
CA GLY A 242 -1.96 6.49 6.40
C GLY A 242 -1.13 6.02 5.19
N GLY A 243 -1.47 4.86 4.60
CA GLY A 243 -0.80 4.29 3.43
C GLY A 243 -1.27 2.88 3.10
N CYS A 244 -0.95 2.43 1.88
CA CYS A 244 -1.17 1.05 1.45
C CYS A 244 0.10 0.20 1.55
N THR A 245 0.01 -1.06 1.12
CA THR A 245 1.13 -2.02 1.04
C THR A 245 2.33 -1.48 0.26
N SER A 246 2.15 -0.75 -0.84
CA SER A 246 3.29 -0.14 -1.55
C SER A 246 3.93 1.00 -0.76
N GLY A 247 3.11 1.79 -0.06
CA GLY A 247 3.58 2.93 0.74
C GLY A 247 4.34 2.52 2.00
N HIS A 248 3.80 1.58 2.78
CA HIS A 248 4.44 1.08 4.00
C HIS A 248 5.42 -0.06 3.73
N GLY A 249 5.11 -0.95 2.77
CA GLY A 249 5.95 -2.10 2.44
C GLY A 249 7.16 -1.73 1.59
N ILE A 250 6.99 -1.10 0.43
CA ILE A 250 8.13 -0.80 -0.45
C ILE A 250 8.90 0.39 0.10
N SER A 251 8.24 1.54 0.30
CA SER A 251 8.94 2.76 0.71
C SER A 251 9.20 2.82 2.22
N GLY A 252 8.23 2.41 3.05
CA GLY A 252 8.31 2.52 4.50
C GLY A 252 9.31 1.56 5.17
N LEU A 253 9.41 0.31 4.67
CA LEU A 253 10.40 -0.66 5.17
C LEU A 253 11.82 -0.28 4.74
N SER A 254 12.01 0.24 3.51
CA SER A 254 13.32 0.76 3.07
C SER A 254 13.79 1.95 3.88
N LEU A 255 12.87 2.76 4.43
CA LEU A 255 13.16 3.86 5.35
C LEU A 255 13.27 3.40 6.82
N MET A 256 13.09 2.11 7.10
CA MET A 256 13.12 1.50 8.44
C MET A 256 12.24 2.19 9.49
N SER A 257 11.05 2.63 9.07
CA SER A 257 10.08 3.26 9.97
C SER A 257 9.34 2.21 10.80
N ILE A 258 9.30 2.38 12.13
CA ILE A 258 8.58 1.48 13.06
C ILE A 258 7.08 1.41 12.70
N SER A 259 6.48 2.55 12.32
CA SER A 259 5.07 2.60 11.89
C SER A 259 4.80 1.68 10.70
N SER A 260 5.77 1.55 9.79
CA SER A 260 5.65 0.74 8.58
C SER A 260 5.85 -0.75 8.87
N PHE A 261 6.74 -1.12 9.79
CA PHE A 261 6.85 -2.50 10.27
C PHE A 261 5.56 -2.96 10.97
N LEU A 262 5.01 -2.14 11.86
CA LEU A 262 3.74 -2.45 12.55
C LEU A 262 2.57 -2.57 11.58
N THR A 263 2.48 -1.63 10.62
CA THR A 263 1.44 -1.68 9.59
C THR A 263 1.59 -2.93 8.72
N ALA A 264 2.81 -3.26 8.27
CA ALA A 264 3.07 -4.45 7.47
C ALA A 264 2.73 -5.74 8.24
N ALA A 265 3.14 -5.85 9.50
CA ALA A 265 2.81 -6.98 10.36
C ALA A 265 1.29 -7.13 10.53
N ALA A 266 0.56 -6.02 10.73
CA ALA A 266 -0.90 -6.04 10.83
C ALA A 266 -1.59 -6.45 9.52
N ILE A 267 -1.13 -5.95 8.37
CA ILE A 267 -1.65 -6.33 7.05
C ILE A 267 -1.47 -7.82 6.81
N PHE A 268 -0.24 -8.33 6.90
CA PHE A 268 0.05 -9.72 6.58
C PHE A 268 -0.48 -10.68 7.65
N GLY A 269 -0.44 -10.30 8.93
CA GLY A 269 -0.96 -11.11 10.03
C GLY A 269 -2.48 -11.29 9.94
N MET A 270 -3.23 -10.20 9.80
CA MET A 270 -4.69 -10.28 9.66
C MET A 270 -5.10 -10.89 8.32
N GLY A 271 -4.39 -10.58 7.23
CA GLY A 271 -4.63 -11.20 5.93
C GLY A 271 -4.43 -12.71 5.95
N GLY A 272 -3.37 -13.19 6.60
CA GLY A 272 -3.14 -14.63 6.80
C GLY A 272 -4.23 -15.28 7.64
N LEU A 273 -4.58 -14.68 8.78
CA LEU A 273 -5.64 -15.20 9.67
C LEU A 273 -6.99 -15.29 8.95
N VAL A 274 -7.44 -14.20 8.32
CA VAL A 274 -8.70 -14.18 7.56
C VAL A 274 -8.63 -15.14 6.37
N GLY A 275 -7.47 -15.26 5.73
CA GLY A 275 -7.23 -16.25 4.68
C GLY A 275 -7.45 -17.68 5.17
N THR A 276 -6.96 -18.04 6.35
CA THR A 276 -7.18 -19.40 6.93
C THR A 276 -8.63 -19.68 7.30
N VAL A 277 -9.42 -18.66 7.62
CA VAL A 277 -10.84 -18.82 7.97
C VAL A 277 -11.73 -18.92 6.73
N LEU A 278 -11.30 -18.35 5.61
CA LEU A 278 -12.06 -18.30 4.35
C LEU A 278 -11.72 -19.43 3.36
N ASN A 279 -10.77 -20.29 3.71
CA ASN A 279 -10.27 -21.43 2.92
C ASN A 279 -10.77 -22.74 3.50
#